data_AF-A0A5E4CIC6-F1
#
_entry.id   AF-A0A5E4CIC6-F1
#
_cell.length_a   1.000
_cell.length_b   1.000
_cell.length_c   1.000
_cell.angle_alpha   90.00
_cell.angle_beta   90.00
_cell.angle_gamma   90.00
#
_symmetry.space_group_name_H-M   'P 1'
#
loop_
_entity.id
_entity.type
_entity.pdbx_description
1 polymer ?
#
loop_
_entity_poly.entity_id
_entity_poly.type
_entity_poly.pdbx_seq_one_letter_code
_entity_poly.pdbx_strand_id
1 'polypeptide(L)'
;MARMVWSLLLLLLLPPLFLTGIQDRRKGGHKVIREPCEHHEECQSRCCVTNNLSPQRFCTPKTFFLQCLSWTKPNGYSCQDHSECHSECCVRSSQVPMQFCTSKTVFLQCVPWRKPNGEFCRSHSQCWSQCCLHVPQISAFRCSARNGILAQCLPLS
;
A
#
# COMPACT_ATOMS: atom_id res chain seq x y z
N MET A 1 -24.95 -47.47 58.32
CA MET A 1 -25.28 -46.86 57.02
C MET A 1 -25.73 -45.39 57.10
N ALA A 2 -25.37 -44.63 58.15
CA ALA A 2 -25.75 -43.22 58.29
C ALA A 2 -24.57 -42.22 58.14
N ARG A 3 -23.32 -42.70 58.19
CA ARG A 3 -22.12 -41.83 58.12
C ARG A 3 -21.72 -41.46 56.69
N MET A 4 -22.07 -42.27 55.70
CA MET A 4 -21.75 -42.02 54.28
C MET A 4 -22.70 -41.02 53.62
N VAL A 5 -23.96 -40.95 54.07
CA VAL A 5 -24.96 -40.01 53.53
C VAL A 5 -24.63 -38.57 53.96
N TRP A 6 -24.13 -38.39 55.17
CA TRP A 6 -23.81 -37.05 55.69
C TRP A 6 -22.57 -36.44 55.03
N SER A 7 -21.59 -37.28 54.66
CA SER A 7 -20.39 -36.84 53.91
C SER A 7 -20.71 -36.42 52.47
N LEU A 8 -21.69 -37.04 51.80
CA LEU A 8 -22.13 -36.60 50.47
C LEU A 8 -22.93 -35.29 50.52
N LEU A 9 -23.73 -35.08 51.56
CA LEU A 9 -24.51 -33.85 51.72
C LEU A 9 -23.63 -32.63 52.02
N LEU A 10 -22.51 -32.82 52.74
CA LEU A 10 -21.53 -31.76 53.01
C LEU A 10 -20.77 -31.32 51.74
N LEU A 11 -20.53 -32.24 50.80
CA LEU A 11 -19.88 -31.91 49.52
C LEU A 11 -20.77 -31.08 48.57
N LEU A 12 -22.09 -31.13 48.75
CA LEU A 12 -23.06 -30.39 47.93
C LEU A 12 -23.26 -28.93 48.37
N LEU A 13 -22.75 -28.55 49.54
CA LEU A 13 -22.85 -27.19 50.11
C LEU A 13 -21.60 -26.33 49.89
N LEU A 14 -20.56 -26.87 49.27
CA LEU A 14 -19.37 -26.10 48.89
C LEU A 14 -19.67 -25.31 47.62
N PRO A 15 -19.73 -23.97 47.66
CA PRO A 15 -19.85 -23.18 46.45
C PRO A 15 -18.59 -23.42 45.62
N PRO A 16 -18.73 -23.65 44.31
CA PRO A 16 -17.56 -23.88 43.50
C PRO A 16 -16.79 -22.55 43.41
N LEU A 17 -15.63 -22.52 44.06
CA LEU A 17 -14.60 -21.50 43.82
C LEU A 17 -13.99 -21.76 42.44
N PHE A 18 -14.82 -21.64 41.39
CA PHE A 18 -14.36 -21.44 40.04
C PHE A 18 -13.74 -20.04 39.99
N LEU A 19 -12.41 -20.03 39.95
CA LEU A 19 -11.60 -19.09 39.16
C LEU A 19 -12.35 -17.80 38.80
N THR A 20 -12.32 -16.81 39.70
CA THR A 20 -12.45 -15.40 39.30
C THR A 20 -11.15 -14.96 38.63
N GLY A 21 -10.76 -15.68 37.57
CA GLY A 21 -10.02 -15.05 36.49
C GLY A 21 -11.01 -14.08 35.86
N ILE A 22 -10.82 -12.79 36.12
CA ILE A 22 -11.50 -11.72 35.39
C ILE A 22 -11.18 -11.95 33.91
N GLN A 23 -12.05 -12.70 33.22
CA GLN A 23 -12.15 -12.61 31.78
C GLN A 23 -12.63 -11.20 31.53
N ASP A 24 -11.66 -10.32 31.25
CA ASP A 24 -11.90 -9.04 30.61
C ASP A 24 -12.88 -9.30 29.47
N ARG A 25 -14.13 -8.88 29.70
CA ARG A 25 -15.18 -8.86 28.70
C ARG A 25 -14.81 -7.77 27.69
N ARG A 26 -13.84 -8.03 26.83
CA ARG A 26 -13.85 -7.47 25.47
C ARG A 26 -14.80 -8.30 24.60
N LYS A 27 -16.09 -8.36 25.01
CA LYS A 27 -17.20 -8.59 24.09
C LYS A 27 -17.62 -7.25 23.49
N GLY A 28 -16.67 -6.55 22.89
CA GLY A 28 -16.97 -5.65 21.77
C GLY A 28 -16.86 -6.52 20.52
N GLY A 29 -17.82 -6.47 19.61
CA GLY A 29 -17.67 -7.15 18.33
C GLY A 29 -16.33 -6.78 17.68
N HIS A 30 -15.73 -7.70 16.92
CA HIS A 30 -14.49 -7.39 16.23
C HIS A 30 -14.67 -6.14 15.38
N LYS A 31 -13.74 -5.19 15.54
CA LYS A 31 -13.70 -3.95 14.79
C LYS A 31 -13.56 -4.23 13.30
N VAL A 32 -14.28 -3.47 12.50
CA VAL A 32 -14.29 -3.58 11.03
C VAL A 32 -13.16 -2.76 10.41
N ILE A 33 -12.92 -2.98 9.12
CA ILE A 33 -11.85 -2.30 8.38
C ILE A 33 -12.01 -0.76 8.50
N ARG A 34 -10.89 -0.05 8.68
CA ARG A 34 -10.75 1.40 8.95
C ARG A 34 -11.18 1.87 10.34
N GLU A 35 -11.58 0.98 11.24
CA GLU A 35 -11.76 1.39 12.63
C GLU A 35 -10.41 1.50 13.36
N PRO A 36 -10.26 2.48 14.27
CA PRO A 36 -9.03 2.67 15.03
C PRO A 36 -8.79 1.48 15.97
N CYS A 37 -7.55 1.04 16.07
CA CYS A 37 -7.18 -0.13 16.86
C CYS A 37 -5.80 0.05 17.52
N GLU A 38 -5.58 -0.63 18.63
CA GLU A 38 -4.24 -0.71 19.26
C GLU A 38 -3.61 -2.10 19.07
N HIS A 39 -4.44 -3.14 19.17
CA HIS A 39 -4.01 -4.53 19.05
C HIS A 39 -4.70 -5.26 17.89
N HIS A 40 -4.02 -6.26 17.35
CA HIS A 40 -4.53 -7.05 16.21
C HIS A 40 -5.83 -7.79 16.54
N GLU A 41 -5.97 -8.29 17.77
CA GLU A 41 -7.15 -9.02 18.27
C GLU A 41 -8.43 -8.18 18.25
N GLU A 42 -8.32 -6.86 18.20
CA GLU A 42 -9.48 -5.98 18.11
C GLU A 42 -10.15 -6.03 16.75
N CYS A 43 -9.40 -6.36 15.69
CA CYS A 43 -9.86 -6.31 14.30
C CYS A 43 -10.38 -7.67 13.83
N GLN A 44 -11.47 -7.69 13.04
CA GLN A 44 -12.01 -8.93 12.48
C GLN A 44 -11.00 -9.66 11.58
N SER A 45 -10.17 -8.89 10.87
CA SER A 45 -9.08 -9.37 10.04
C SER A 45 -7.86 -9.84 10.83
N ARG A 46 -7.81 -9.58 12.15
CA ARG A 46 -6.62 -9.67 13.00
C ARG A 46 -5.42 -8.85 12.50
N CYS A 47 -5.66 -7.72 11.83
CA CYS A 47 -4.61 -6.82 11.34
C CYS A 47 -4.87 -5.41 11.83
N CYS A 48 -4.02 -4.94 12.74
CA CYS A 48 -4.01 -3.57 13.24
C CYS A 48 -2.68 -2.92 12.86
N VAL A 49 -2.70 -2.02 11.89
CA VAL A 49 -1.48 -1.49 11.26
C VAL A 49 -1.52 0.04 11.19
N THR A 50 -0.35 0.65 11.24
CA THR A 50 -0.20 2.11 11.13
C THR A 50 -0.52 2.56 9.70
N ASN A 51 -1.23 3.67 9.57
CA ASN A 51 -1.40 4.33 8.27
C ASN A 51 -0.09 5.06 7.91
N ASN A 52 0.44 4.91 6.71
CA ASN A 52 1.67 5.63 6.37
C ASN A 52 1.46 7.16 6.32
N LEU A 53 0.21 7.62 6.23
CA LEU A 53 -0.16 9.05 6.25
C LEU A 53 -0.37 9.63 7.65
N SER A 54 -0.55 8.80 8.68
CA SER A 54 -0.82 9.28 10.03
C SER A 54 -0.36 8.28 11.08
N PRO A 55 0.12 8.73 12.26
CA PRO A 55 0.62 7.83 13.31
C PRO A 55 -0.47 6.91 13.90
N GLN A 56 -1.73 7.11 13.52
CA GLN A 56 -2.86 6.31 13.98
C GLN A 56 -2.89 4.94 13.30
N ARG A 57 -3.31 3.94 14.08
CA ARG A 57 -3.45 2.56 13.65
C ARG A 57 -4.91 2.23 13.37
N PHE A 58 -5.14 1.48 12.30
CA PHE A 58 -6.47 1.09 11.86
C PHE A 58 -6.52 -0.37 11.47
N CYS A 59 -7.71 -0.95 11.57
CA CYS A 59 -7.97 -2.29 11.09
C CYS A 59 -7.86 -2.34 9.57
N THR A 60 -7.02 -3.22 9.03
CA THR A 60 -6.88 -3.45 7.58
C THR A 60 -7.22 -4.88 7.20
N PRO A 61 -7.65 -5.17 5.96
CA PRO A 61 -7.84 -6.55 5.52
C PRO A 61 -6.49 -7.30 5.45
N LYS A 62 -6.53 -8.63 5.62
CA LYS A 62 -5.40 -9.49 5.28
C LYS A 62 -5.23 -9.56 3.76
N THR A 63 -3.98 -9.57 3.31
CA THR A 63 -3.69 -9.90 1.91
C THR A 63 -3.97 -11.38 1.63
N PHE A 64 -3.96 -11.76 0.35
CA PHE A 64 -4.02 -13.16 -0.05
C PHE A 64 -2.93 -14.02 0.62
N PHE A 65 -1.77 -13.43 0.92
CA PHE A 65 -0.65 -14.07 1.62
C PHE A 65 -0.78 -14.05 3.16
N LEU A 66 -1.95 -13.72 3.69
CA LEU A 66 -2.23 -13.61 5.13
C LEU A 66 -1.38 -12.57 5.88
N GLN A 67 -0.81 -11.60 5.16
CA GLN A 67 0.00 -10.53 5.74
C GLN A 67 -0.86 -9.32 6.10
N CYS A 68 -0.47 -8.64 7.19
CA CYS A 68 -1.02 -7.35 7.57
C CYS A 68 -0.17 -6.24 6.97
N LEU A 69 -0.66 -5.61 5.90
CA LEU A 69 0.03 -4.47 5.27
C LEU A 69 -0.64 -3.18 5.69
N SER A 70 0.19 -2.16 5.98
CA SER A 70 -0.26 -0.78 6.12
C SER A 70 -0.95 -0.33 4.84
N TRP A 71 -1.91 0.59 4.98
CA TRP A 71 -2.49 1.21 3.80
C TRP A 71 -1.43 2.09 3.13
N THR A 72 -1.29 1.91 1.82
CA THR A 72 -0.40 2.67 0.94
C THR A 72 -1.18 3.19 -0.26
N LYS A 73 -0.80 4.36 -0.76
CA LYS A 73 -1.38 5.02 -1.93
C LYS A 73 -1.23 4.14 -3.19
N PRO A 74 -2.31 3.96 -3.98
CA PRO A 74 -2.22 3.26 -5.25
C PRO A 74 -1.64 4.17 -6.35
N ASN A 75 -1.40 3.61 -7.55
CA ASN A 75 -0.84 4.35 -8.67
C ASN A 75 -1.69 5.59 -9.05
N GLY A 76 -1.02 6.67 -9.45
CA GLY A 76 -1.64 7.94 -9.85
C GLY A 76 -1.89 8.93 -8.70
N TYR A 77 -1.75 8.52 -7.44
CA TYR A 77 -1.87 9.42 -6.29
C TYR A 77 -0.58 10.21 -6.08
N SER A 78 -0.71 11.48 -5.68
CA SER A 78 0.44 12.34 -5.33
C SER A 78 1.17 11.80 -4.10
N CYS A 79 2.51 11.85 -4.13
CA CYS A 79 3.39 11.35 -3.07
C CYS A 79 4.56 12.31 -2.86
N GLN A 80 5.17 12.26 -1.68
CA GLN A 80 6.45 12.91 -1.39
C GLN A 80 7.56 11.89 -1.19
N ASP A 81 7.23 10.78 -0.53
CA ASP A 81 8.13 9.67 -0.27
C ASP A 81 7.66 8.37 -0.95
N HIS A 82 8.61 7.50 -1.27
CA HIS A 82 8.32 6.24 -1.96
C HIS A 82 7.54 5.25 -1.09
N SER A 83 7.72 5.27 0.23
CA SER A 83 7.01 4.38 1.17
C SER A 83 5.50 4.62 1.18
N GLU A 84 5.07 5.82 0.77
CA GLU A 84 3.65 6.15 0.68
C GLU A 84 2.95 5.30 -0.38
N CYS A 85 3.66 4.78 -1.37
CA CYS A 85 3.12 4.11 -2.54
C CYS A 85 3.13 2.58 -2.37
N HIS A 86 2.07 1.90 -2.83
CA HIS A 86 1.98 0.43 -2.78
C HIS A 86 3.11 -0.28 -3.52
N SER A 87 3.58 0.35 -4.60
CA SER A 87 4.68 -0.09 -5.43
C SER A 87 6.05 0.36 -4.95
N GLU A 88 6.13 1.11 -3.84
CA GLU A 88 7.36 1.77 -3.38
C GLU A 88 8.00 2.68 -4.44
N CYS A 89 7.21 3.24 -5.36
CA CYS A 89 7.71 4.13 -6.41
C CYS A 89 6.97 5.46 -6.39
N CYS A 90 7.63 6.49 -5.87
CA CYS A 90 7.22 7.88 -6.03
C CYS A 90 8.09 8.54 -7.10
N VAL A 91 7.51 8.87 -8.25
CA VAL A 91 8.28 9.39 -9.39
C VAL A 91 7.70 10.69 -9.92
N ARG A 92 8.58 11.58 -10.37
CA ARG A 92 8.19 12.85 -10.98
C ARG A 92 7.66 12.65 -12.39
N SER A 93 6.45 13.13 -12.66
CA SER A 93 5.94 13.16 -14.03
C SER A 93 6.66 14.25 -14.83
N SER A 94 6.93 14.00 -16.11
CA SER A 94 7.55 14.99 -16.98
C SER A 94 6.60 16.14 -17.37
N GLN A 95 5.30 15.96 -17.11
CA GLN A 95 4.23 16.93 -17.43
C GLN A 95 3.91 17.89 -16.28
N VAL A 96 4.10 17.45 -15.02
CA VAL A 96 3.70 18.19 -13.82
C VAL A 96 4.86 18.14 -12.83
N PRO A 97 5.23 19.25 -12.15
CA PRO A 97 6.31 19.24 -11.17
C PRO A 97 6.05 18.34 -9.94
N MET A 98 4.83 17.81 -9.80
CA MET A 98 4.45 16.88 -8.73
C MET A 98 4.91 15.44 -9.00
N GLN A 99 5.13 14.71 -7.90
CA GLN A 99 5.46 13.29 -7.92
C GLN A 99 4.19 12.47 -7.68
N PHE A 100 4.11 11.30 -8.31
CA PHE A 100 2.98 10.41 -8.20
C PHE A 100 3.44 8.96 -8.03
N CYS A 101 2.61 8.16 -7.37
CA CYS A 101 2.82 6.73 -7.25
C CYS A 101 2.71 6.06 -8.63
N THR A 102 3.67 5.21 -8.98
CA THR A 102 3.68 4.45 -10.25
C THR A 102 3.96 2.97 -10.01
N SER A 103 3.58 2.08 -10.91
CA SER A 103 4.00 0.67 -10.82
C SER A 103 5.50 0.50 -11.07
N LYS A 104 6.12 -0.54 -10.49
CA LYS A 104 7.44 -1.03 -10.91
C LYS A 104 7.34 -1.62 -12.32
N THR A 105 8.41 -1.54 -13.10
CA THR A 105 8.52 -2.28 -14.37
C THR A 105 8.69 -3.78 -14.13
N VAL A 106 8.69 -4.56 -15.22
CA VAL A 106 9.06 -5.99 -15.18
C VAL A 106 10.46 -6.23 -14.60
N PHE A 107 11.34 -5.23 -14.65
CA PHE A 107 12.68 -5.25 -14.06
C PHE A 107 12.73 -4.69 -12.63
N LEU A 108 11.58 -4.51 -11.98
CA LEU A 108 11.44 -3.96 -10.63
C LEU A 108 11.98 -2.52 -10.47
N GLN A 109 12.03 -1.75 -11.56
CA GLN A 109 12.52 -0.38 -11.53
C GLN A 109 11.38 0.64 -11.44
N CYS A 110 11.59 1.70 -10.65
CA CYS A 110 10.73 2.88 -10.64
C CYS A 110 11.14 3.81 -11.78
N VAL A 111 10.35 3.84 -12.85
CA VAL A 111 10.56 4.78 -13.96
C VAL A 111 9.36 5.70 -14.10
N PRO A 112 9.61 7.02 -14.29
CA PRO A 112 8.53 7.96 -14.54
C PRO A 112 7.85 7.65 -15.86
N TRP A 113 6.53 7.85 -15.89
CA TRP A 113 5.80 7.83 -17.15
C TRP A 113 6.33 8.92 -18.08
N ARG A 114 6.56 8.58 -19.35
CA ARG A 114 6.95 9.51 -20.40
C ARG A 114 6.07 9.29 -21.63
N LYS A 115 6.07 10.25 -22.55
CA LYS A 115 5.27 10.23 -23.78
C LYS A 115 5.87 9.27 -24.82
N PRO A 116 5.02 8.57 -25.59
CA PRO A 116 5.46 7.75 -26.72
C PRO A 116 6.04 8.59 -27.88
N ASN A 117 6.68 7.94 -28.84
CA ASN A 117 7.17 8.61 -30.05
C ASN A 117 6.00 9.22 -30.84
N GLY A 118 6.22 10.38 -31.45
CA GLY A 118 5.22 11.16 -32.19
C GLY A 118 4.47 12.19 -31.35
N GLU A 119 4.44 12.07 -30.02
CA GLU A 119 3.77 13.04 -29.14
C GLU A 119 4.50 14.39 -29.04
N PHE A 120 3.77 15.48 -28.83
CA PHE A 120 4.38 16.80 -28.62
C PHE A 120 5.16 16.84 -27.30
N CYS A 121 6.34 17.43 -27.35
CA CYS A 121 7.24 17.54 -26.20
C CYS A 121 7.87 18.93 -26.12
N ARG A 122 8.37 19.29 -24.93
CA ARG A 122 9.18 20.50 -24.71
C ARG A 122 10.59 20.20 -24.22
N SER A 123 10.83 18.98 -23.73
CA SER A 123 12.10 18.54 -23.16
C SER A 123 12.30 17.06 -23.45
N HIS A 124 13.55 16.65 -23.63
CA HIS A 124 13.97 15.26 -23.79
C HIS A 124 13.40 14.34 -22.70
N SER A 125 13.39 14.79 -21.45
CA SER A 125 12.88 14.02 -20.30
C SER A 125 11.40 13.61 -20.41
N GLN A 126 10.63 14.27 -21.29
CA GLN A 126 9.23 13.98 -21.53
C GLN A 126 8.98 12.78 -22.44
N CYS A 127 9.99 12.23 -23.11
CA CYS A 127 9.83 11.18 -24.11
C CYS A 127 10.41 9.85 -23.61
N TRP A 128 9.81 8.71 -23.95
CA TRP A 128 10.34 7.38 -23.61
C TRP A 128 11.79 7.20 -24.08
N SER A 129 12.05 7.60 -25.32
CA SER A 129 13.37 7.63 -25.96
C SER A 129 14.33 8.66 -25.37
N GLN A 130 13.85 9.55 -24.50
CA GLN A 130 14.56 10.76 -24.09
C GLN A 130 14.98 11.66 -25.28
N CYS A 131 14.26 11.62 -26.39
CA CYS A 131 14.55 12.42 -27.58
C CYS A 131 13.35 13.31 -27.91
N CYS A 132 13.50 14.62 -27.73
CA CYS A 132 12.52 15.62 -28.12
C CYS A 132 13.13 16.46 -29.24
N LEU A 133 12.68 16.26 -30.48
CA LEU A 133 13.30 16.83 -31.68
C LEU A 133 12.32 17.74 -32.43
N HIS A 134 12.86 18.81 -33.01
CA HIS A 134 12.10 19.73 -33.84
C HIS A 134 11.76 19.10 -35.19
N VAL A 135 10.49 19.16 -35.59
CA VAL A 135 9.98 18.66 -36.86
C VAL A 135 9.70 19.87 -37.76
N PRO A 136 10.53 20.12 -38.80
CA PRO A 136 10.44 21.34 -39.61
C PRO A 136 9.08 21.51 -40.31
N GLN A 137 8.45 20.42 -40.75
CA GLN A 137 7.21 20.46 -41.54
C GLN A 137 6.02 21.08 -40.78
N ILE A 138 6.03 21.02 -39.45
CA ILE A 138 4.93 21.44 -38.58
C ILE A 138 5.39 22.42 -37.49
N SER A 139 6.62 22.94 -37.61
CA SER A 139 7.26 23.89 -36.69
C SER A 139 7.09 23.55 -35.20
N ALA A 140 7.19 22.27 -34.84
CA ALA A 140 6.93 21.79 -33.48
C ALA A 140 7.86 20.67 -33.05
N PHE A 141 8.03 20.52 -31.73
CA PHE A 141 8.86 19.48 -31.14
C PHE A 141 8.04 18.22 -30.84
N ARG A 142 8.56 17.06 -31.26
CA ARG A 142 7.95 15.75 -31.03
C ARG A 142 8.93 14.74 -30.46
N CYS A 143 8.41 13.80 -29.70
CA CYS A 143 9.17 12.65 -29.24
C CYS A 143 9.59 11.80 -30.44
N SER A 144 10.88 11.49 -30.57
CA SER A 144 11.42 10.68 -31.67
C SER A 144 12.13 9.44 -31.14
N ALA A 145 12.27 8.39 -31.93
CA ALA A 145 13.07 7.23 -31.55
C ALA A 145 14.57 7.57 -31.48
N ARG A 146 15.32 6.80 -30.69
CA ARG A 146 16.79 6.80 -30.77
C ARG A 146 17.18 5.96 -31.97
N ASN A 147 18.00 6.52 -32.86
CA ASN A 147 18.38 5.88 -34.13
C ASN A 147 19.90 5.72 -34.22
N GLY A 148 20.34 4.81 -35.11
CA GLY A 148 21.75 4.50 -35.36
C GLY A 148 22.41 3.60 -34.31
N ILE A 149 23.64 3.18 -34.60
CA ILE A 149 24.42 2.25 -33.75
C ILE A 149 24.64 2.81 -32.33
N LEU A 150 24.77 4.14 -32.22
CA LEU A 150 24.99 4.83 -30.95
C LEU A 150 23.69 5.25 -30.25
N ALA A 151 22.51 4.87 -30.78
CA ALA A 151 21.20 5.21 -30.23
C ALA A 151 21.05 6.72 -29.91
N GLN A 152 21.38 7.58 -30.88
CA GLN A 152 21.36 9.02 -30.72
C GLN A 152 20.02 9.64 -31.13
N CYS A 153 19.73 10.84 -30.61
CA CYS A 153 18.57 11.63 -31.00
C CYS A 153 18.86 12.33 -32.34
N LEU A 154 18.67 11.61 -33.44
CA LEU A 154 18.89 12.13 -34.79
C LEU A 154 17.57 12.60 -35.42
N PRO A 155 17.55 13.73 -36.15
CA PRO A 155 16.41 14.12 -36.97
C PRO A 155 16.07 13.01 -37.96
N LEU A 156 14.78 12.80 -38.22
CA LEU A 156 14.34 11.87 -39.26
C LEU A 156 14.77 12.47 -40.62
N SER A 157 15.73 11.81 -41.27
CA SER A 157 16.21 12.11 -42.63
C SER A 157 15.21 11.68 -43.69
#